data_AF-A0A6A2WHW9-F1
#
_entry.id   AF-A0A6A2WHW9-F1
#
_cell.length_a   1.000
_cell.length_b   1.000
_cell.length_c   1.000
_cell.angle_alpha   90.00
_cell.angle_beta   90.00
_cell.angle_gamma   90.00
#
_symmetry.space_group_name_H-M   'P 1'
#
loop_
_entity.id
_entity.type
_entity.pdbx_description
1 polymer ?
#
loop_
_entity_poly.entity_id
_entity_poly.type
_entity_poly.pdbx_seq_one_letter_code
_entity_poly.pdbx_strand_id
1 'polypeptide(L)'
;MLRSILEVLMESTPREIDATKLETGLLEMGDVVAVHELHIWAITVGKVLLACHVKIAPEADADKVLDNVIEYIRREYNISHVTIQVER
;
A
#
# COMPACT_ATOMS: atom_id res chain seq x y z
N MET A 1 -4.98 19.34 -14.99
CA MET A 1 -5.83 18.83 -16.10
C MET A 1 -5.02 17.91 -17.00
N LEU A 2 -4.32 18.38 -18.05
CA LEU A 2 -3.63 17.47 -19.00
C LEU A 2 -2.54 16.59 -18.36
N ARG A 3 -1.72 17.18 -17.45
CA ARG A 3 -0.66 16.46 -16.72
C ARG A 3 -1.21 15.35 -15.82
N SER A 4 -2.30 15.62 -15.11
CA SER A 4 -2.95 14.67 -14.20
C SER A 4 -3.55 13.48 -14.96
N ILE A 5 -4.07 13.71 -16.16
CA ILE A 5 -4.59 12.63 -17.03
C ILE A 5 -3.44 11.75 -17.53
N LEU A 6 -2.30 12.34 -17.90
CA LEU A 6 -1.09 11.58 -18.26
C LEU A 6 -0.55 10.75 -17.10
N GLU A 7 -0.56 11.26 -15.87
CA GLU A 7 -0.11 10.53 -14.67
C GLU A 7 -0.98 9.30 -14.38
N VAL A 8 -2.31 9.42 -14.58
CA VAL A 8 -3.25 8.28 -14.52
C VAL A 8 -2.95 7.25 -15.61
N LEU A 9 -2.72 7.69 -16.85
CA LEU A 9 -2.41 6.78 -17.97
C LEU A 9 -1.06 6.07 -17.83
N MET A 10 -0.10 6.70 -17.14
CA MET A 10 1.22 6.15 -16.87
C MET A 10 1.26 5.30 -15.60
N GLU A 11 0.11 5.07 -14.95
CA GLU A 11 -0.01 4.35 -13.67
C GLU A 11 1.01 4.83 -12.62
N SER A 12 1.31 6.13 -12.65
CA SER A 12 2.31 6.71 -11.76
C SER A 12 1.78 6.82 -10.34
N THR A 13 2.68 6.72 -9.35
CA THR A 13 2.34 6.99 -7.95
C THR A 13 1.75 8.39 -7.81
N PRO A 14 0.55 8.53 -7.20
CA PRO A 14 -0.05 9.83 -6.95
C PRO A 14 0.88 10.72 -6.12
N ARG A 15 0.97 12.01 -6.48
CA ARG A 15 1.93 12.95 -5.85
C ARG A 15 1.67 13.17 -4.37
N GLU A 16 0.44 12.93 -3.94
CA GLU A 16 0.01 13.09 -2.55
C GLU A 16 0.48 11.94 -1.65
N ILE A 17 0.98 10.84 -2.24
CA ILE A 17 1.39 9.65 -1.52
C ILE A 17 2.91 9.52 -1.55
N ASP A 18 3.49 9.57 -0.35
CA ASP A 18 4.89 9.26 -0.11
C ASP A 18 5.02 7.75 0.12
N ALA A 19 5.40 7.01 -0.92
CA ALA A 19 5.54 5.56 -0.89
C ALA A 19 6.56 5.10 0.16
N THR A 20 7.64 5.87 0.36
CA THR A 20 8.68 5.57 1.35
C THR A 20 8.14 5.68 2.77
N LYS A 21 7.32 6.70 3.07
CA LYS A 21 6.66 6.79 4.38
C LYS A 21 5.65 5.68 4.59
N LEU A 22 4.89 5.32 3.56
CA LEU A 22 3.93 4.21 3.65
C LEU A 22 4.66 2.91 3.99
N GLU A 23 5.71 2.59 3.24
CA GLU A 23 6.56 1.43 3.48
C GLU A 23 7.14 1.44 4.90
N THR A 24 7.68 2.58 5.34
CA THR A 24 8.24 2.72 6.69
C THR A 24 7.20 2.42 7.77
N GLY A 25 5.99 2.98 7.67
CA GLY A 25 4.95 2.71 8.67
C GLY A 25 4.39 1.28 8.62
N LEU A 26 4.47 0.59 7.47
CA LEU A 26 4.22 -0.86 7.41
C LEU A 26 5.31 -1.65 8.16
N LEU A 27 6.58 -1.28 7.98
CA LEU A 27 7.71 -1.92 8.65
C LEU A 27 7.74 -1.66 10.17
N GLU A 28 7.08 -0.61 10.64
CA GLU A 28 6.91 -0.33 12.07
C GLU A 28 5.86 -1.22 12.75
N MET A 29 5.06 -1.97 11.96
CA MET A 29 4.17 -2.99 12.51
C MET A 29 5.00 -4.19 12.98
N GLY A 30 4.92 -4.53 14.27
CA GLY A 30 5.85 -5.48 14.90
C GLY A 30 5.94 -6.88 14.27
N ASP A 31 4.91 -7.31 13.53
CA ASP A 31 4.87 -8.62 12.87
C ASP A 31 5.33 -8.58 11.40
N VAL A 32 5.59 -7.39 10.83
CA VAL A 32 6.05 -7.18 9.45
C VAL A 32 7.56 -7.14 9.39
N VAL A 33 8.15 -8.01 8.57
CA VAL A 33 9.60 -8.15 8.41
C VAL A 33 10.11 -7.41 7.17
N ALA A 34 9.32 -7.40 6.09
CA ALA A 34 9.66 -6.71 4.86
C ALA A 34 8.42 -6.39 4.03
N VAL A 35 8.53 -5.37 3.18
CA VAL A 35 7.53 -5.04 2.17
C VAL A 35 8.23 -5.06 0.81
N HIS A 36 7.63 -5.74 -0.16
CA HIS A 36 8.15 -5.82 -1.52
C HIS A 36 7.05 -5.46 -2.52
N GLU A 37 7.48 -5.13 -3.75
CA GLU A 37 6.57 -4.89 -4.88
C GLU A 37 5.45 -3.89 -4.51
N LEU A 38 5.79 -2.84 -3.75
CA LEU A 38 4.83 -1.80 -3.36
C LEU A 38 4.49 -0.94 -4.58
N HIS A 39 3.31 -1.20 -5.13
CA HIS A 39 2.74 -0.48 -6.26
C HIS A 39 1.57 0.37 -5.80
N ILE A 40 1.56 1.64 -6.21
CA ILE A 40 0.50 2.59 -5.90
C ILE A 40 0.20 3.35 -7.18
N TRP A 41 -1.05 3.37 -7.62
CA TRP A 41 -1.45 4.03 -8.85
C TRP A 41 -2.84 4.63 -8.75
N ALA A 42 -3.14 5.63 -9.57
CA ALA A 42 -4.49 6.19 -9.70
C ALA A 42 -5.14 5.69 -11.01
N ILE A 43 -6.36 5.17 -10.92
CA ILE A 43 -7.16 4.81 -12.12
C ILE A 43 -8.02 6.00 -12.58
N THR A 44 -8.41 6.88 -11.65
CA THR A 44 -9.08 8.15 -11.94
C THR A 44 -8.78 9.14 -10.81
N VAL A 45 -9.16 10.40 -10.99
CA VAL A 45 -9.00 11.43 -9.97
C VAL A 45 -9.69 11.00 -8.68
N GLY A 46 -8.93 10.95 -7.58
CA GLY A 46 -9.43 10.56 -6.26
C GLY A 46 -9.63 9.06 -6.04
N LYS A 47 -9.32 8.20 -7.02
CA LYS A 47 -9.36 6.73 -6.85
C LYS A 47 -7.97 6.14 -6.99
N VAL A 48 -7.33 5.93 -5.84
CA VAL A 48 -6.02 5.30 -5.70
C VAL A 48 -6.20 3.80 -5.41
N LEU A 49 -5.33 2.99 -6.00
CA LEU A 49 -5.17 1.57 -5.73
C LEU A 49 -3.77 1.30 -5.22
N LEU A 50 -3.63 0.25 -4.42
CA LEU A 50 -2.36 -0.22 -3.91
C LEU A 50 -2.28 -1.74 -4.00
N ALA A 51 -1.14 -2.24 -4.45
CA ALA A 51 -0.78 -3.66 -4.31
C ALA A 51 0.61 -3.77 -3.68
N CYS A 52 0.79 -4.74 -2.79
CA CYS A 52 2.10 -5.03 -2.22
C CYS A 52 2.20 -6.45 -1.67
N HIS A 53 3.43 -6.89 -1.46
CA HIS A 53 3.75 -8.12 -0.74
C HIS A 53 4.28 -7.75 0.64
N VAL A 54 3.72 -8.38 1.68
CA VAL A 54 4.11 -8.17 3.07
C VAL A 54 4.65 -9.49 3.61
N LYS A 55 5.95 -9.52 3.90
CA LYS A 55 6.60 -10.65 4.57
C LYS A 55 6.42 -10.49 6.08
N ILE A 56 5.86 -11.51 6.72
CA ILE A 56 5.58 -11.51 8.16
C ILE A 56 6.52 -12.47 8.90
N ALA A 57 6.61 -12.30 10.23
CA ALA A 57 7.33 -13.24 11.07
C ALA A 57 6.72 -14.66 10.98
N PRO A 58 7.51 -15.75 11.06
CA PRO A 58 7.01 -17.12 10.93
C PRO A 58 5.90 -17.50 11.91
N GLU A 59 5.89 -16.89 13.10
CA GLU A 59 4.94 -17.10 14.18
C GLU A 59 3.75 -16.14 14.17
N ALA A 60 3.75 -15.13 13.27
CA ALA A 60 2.70 -14.14 13.20
C ALA A 60 1.38 -14.72 12.64
N ASP A 61 0.28 -14.14 13.10
CA ASP A 61 -1.06 -14.42 12.59
C ASP A 61 -1.29 -13.64 11.30
N ALA A 62 -1.32 -14.35 10.17
CA ALA A 62 -1.42 -13.76 8.85
C ALA A 62 -2.70 -12.93 8.65
N ASP A 63 -3.83 -13.39 9.18
CA ASP A 63 -5.12 -12.71 9.02
C ASP A 63 -5.11 -11.40 9.83
N LYS A 64 -4.58 -11.46 11.06
CA LYS A 64 -4.44 -10.28 11.91
C LYS A 64 -3.50 -9.24 11.30
N VAL A 65 -2.38 -9.66 10.72
CA VAL A 65 -1.45 -8.73 10.04
C VAL A 65 -2.12 -8.12 8.82
N LEU A 66 -2.79 -8.93 8.00
CA LEU A 66 -3.53 -8.43 6.84
C LEU A 66 -4.55 -7.36 7.23
N ASP A 67 -5.37 -7.61 8.27
CA ASP A 67 -6.36 -6.64 8.77
C ASP A 67 -5.70 -5.33 9.24
N ASN A 68 -4.58 -5.43 9.98
CA ASN A 68 -3.84 -4.26 10.45
C ASN A 68 -3.26 -3.43 9.30
N VAL A 69 -2.71 -4.09 8.29
CA VAL A 69 -2.15 -3.44 7.09
C VAL A 69 -3.25 -2.72 6.32
N ILE A 70 -4.40 -3.39 6.09
CA ILE A 70 -5.56 -2.80 5.41
C ILE A 70 -6.05 -1.56 6.17
N GLU A 71 -6.22 -1.67 7.49
CA GLU A 71 -6.74 -0.58 8.31
C GLU A 71 -5.77 0.61 8.36
N TYR A 72 -4.46 0.35 8.48
CA TYR A 72 -3.44 1.40 8.41
C TYR A 72 -3.48 2.16 7.08
N ILE A 73 -3.46 1.43 5.96
CA ILE A 73 -3.48 2.03 4.62
C ILE A 73 -4.76 2.87 4.43
N ARG A 74 -5.90 2.35 4.89
CA ARG A 74 -7.19 3.04 4.83
C ARG A 74 -7.18 4.31 5.69
N ARG A 75 -6.69 4.25 6.92
CA ARG A 75 -6.74 5.35 7.88
C ARG A 75 -5.78 6.47 7.53
N GLU A 76 -4.54 6.14 7.17
CA GLU A 76 -3.47 7.13 6.96
C GLU A 76 -3.46 7.68 5.53
N TYR A 77 -3.88 6.89 4.53
CA TYR A 77 -3.78 7.26 3.12
C TYR A 77 -5.13 7.31 2.39
N ASN A 78 -6.23 6.95 3.04
CA ASN A 78 -7.58 6.91 2.46
C ASN A 78 -7.67 6.03 1.20
N ILE A 79 -6.87 4.97 1.13
CA ILE A 79 -6.88 3.99 0.03
C ILE A 79 -7.75 2.82 0.45
N SER A 80 -8.87 2.61 -0.26
CA SER A 80 -9.84 1.54 0.05
C SER A 80 -9.70 0.31 -0.84
N HIS A 81 -9.06 0.45 -2.00
CA HIS A 81 -8.87 -0.64 -2.95
C HIS A 81 -7.42 -1.12 -2.85
N VAL A 82 -7.21 -2.13 -2.01
CA VAL A 82 -5.88 -2.70 -1.73
C VAL A 82 -5.86 -4.18 -2.07
N THR A 83 -4.71 -4.68 -2.53
CA THR A 83 -4.43 -6.10 -2.70
C THR A 83 -3.11 -6.41 -2.02
N ILE A 84 -3.14 -7.25 -0.99
CA ILE A 84 -1.95 -7.54 -0.19
C ILE A 84 -1.71 -9.04 -0.24
N GLN A 85 -0.53 -9.44 -0.71
CA GLN A 85 -0.06 -10.81 -0.58
C GLN A 85 0.73 -10.94 0.72
N VAL A 86 0.31 -11.85 1.60
CA VAL A 86 1.04 -12.16 2.82
C VAL A 86 2.02 -13.30 2.56
N GLU A 87 3.29 -13.09 2.88
CA GLU A 87 4.39 -14.02 2.66
C GLU A 87 5.08 -14.40 3.98
N ARG A 88 5.77 -15.54 4.01
CA ARG A 88 6.57 -15.99 5.17
C ARG A 88 8.07 -15.97 4.87
#